data_AF-A0AAU9HEC9-F1
#
_entry.id   AF-A0AAU9HEC9-F1
#
_cell.length_a   1.000
_cell.length_b   1.000
_cell.length_c   1.000
_cell.angle_alpha   90.00
_cell.angle_beta   90.00
_cell.angle_gamma   90.00
#
_symmetry.space_group_name_H-M   'P 1'
#
loop_
_entity.id
_entity.type
_entity.pdbx_description
1 polymer ?
#
loop_
_entity_poly.entity_id
_entity_poly.type
_entity_poly.pdbx_seq_one_letter_code
_entity_poly.pdbx_strand_id
1 'polypeptide(L)'
;MNYASQSHLVKSFVLDASEKTVSNLTFEDDYSLQQFKESAYKLFYDIITVPAPYLYQEPNPIVELFRLIESSLGSLKSSQKAILSQLEKWWVEWHFVASMNVSLERQNKEQDYNVISTTQHPMRKHELSHYARLFTILPLPVCDVCMVTGDILKVNQRFIDVFGYTLQDVPNLNVWWKLAYPEKDYRTFAQTLWQESLEQANQNNDDIPANDYRISCKDGSEIVMQVSGISVEGEFIAIFNDATERLKTQEILSDMAFLDSLTKGALMKN
;
A
#
# COMPACT_ATOMS: atom_id res chain seq x y z
N MET A 1 21.10 -19.96 -12.62
CA MET A 1 22.10 -21.01 -12.27
C MET A 1 21.38 -22.36 -12.21
N ASN A 2 22.07 -23.48 -11.95
CA ASN A 2 21.42 -24.75 -11.63
C ASN A 2 21.01 -24.78 -10.15
N TYR A 3 19.82 -25.27 -9.82
CA TYR A 3 19.32 -25.46 -8.45
C TYR A 3 20.33 -26.13 -7.50
N ALA A 4 21.13 -27.09 -8.01
CA ALA A 4 22.18 -27.73 -7.21
C ALA A 4 23.25 -26.73 -6.69
N SER A 5 23.64 -25.75 -7.50
CA SER A 5 24.58 -24.69 -7.13
C SER A 5 23.96 -23.71 -6.13
N GLN A 6 22.68 -23.36 -6.33
CA GLN A 6 21.94 -22.47 -5.44
C GLN A 6 21.79 -23.13 -4.06
N SER A 7 21.32 -24.38 -4.01
CA SER A 7 21.19 -25.19 -2.79
C SER A 7 22.48 -25.29 -1.99
N HIS A 8 23.63 -25.50 -2.66
CA HIS A 8 24.94 -25.53 -1.99
C HIS A 8 25.28 -24.18 -1.30
N LEU A 9 24.97 -23.05 -1.93
CA LEU A 9 25.22 -21.72 -1.35
C LEU A 9 24.34 -21.45 -0.12
N VAL A 10 23.03 -21.75 -0.18
CA VAL A 10 22.14 -21.62 1.00
C VAL A 10 22.62 -22.54 2.13
N LYS A 11 22.96 -23.79 1.81
CA LYS A 11 23.48 -24.78 2.77
C LYS A 11 24.77 -24.31 3.45
N SER A 12 25.70 -23.73 2.70
CA SER A 12 26.93 -23.15 3.25
C SER A 12 26.65 -21.97 4.20
N PHE A 13 25.69 -21.11 3.84
CA PHE A 13 25.29 -19.97 4.67
C PHE A 13 24.59 -20.40 5.97
N VAL A 14 23.68 -21.38 5.91
CA VAL A 14 23.01 -21.94 7.10
C VAL A 14 24.01 -22.59 8.05
N LEU A 15 25.05 -23.26 7.54
CA LEU A 15 26.10 -23.84 8.37
C LEU A 15 26.92 -22.75 9.09
N ASP A 16 27.49 -21.80 8.35
CA ASP A 16 28.27 -20.67 8.88
C ASP A 16 27.47 -19.82 9.90
N ALA A 17 26.20 -19.51 9.59
CA ALA A 17 25.30 -18.84 10.52
C ALA A 17 25.04 -19.67 11.79
N SER A 18 24.88 -21.00 11.65
CA SER A 18 24.62 -21.88 12.78
C SER A 18 25.81 -22.05 13.72
N GLU A 19 27.04 -21.89 13.23
CA GLU A 19 28.24 -21.88 14.08
C GLU A 19 28.38 -20.53 14.81
N LYS A 20 28.09 -19.41 14.14
CA LYS A 20 28.11 -18.07 14.75
C LYS A 20 27.03 -17.85 15.82
N THR A 21 25.87 -18.52 15.72
CA THR A 21 24.81 -18.43 16.75
C THR A 21 25.09 -19.20 18.06
N VAL A 22 26.16 -19.99 18.16
CA VAL A 22 26.42 -20.89 19.32
C VAL A 22 27.08 -20.18 20.51
N SER A 23 27.32 -18.87 20.44
CA SER A 23 28.01 -18.11 21.51
C SER A 23 27.37 -16.75 21.76
N ASN A 24 26.19 -16.78 22.38
CA ASN A 24 25.35 -15.64 22.78
C ASN A 24 24.71 -14.86 21.62
N LEU A 25 23.63 -15.43 21.07
CA LEU A 25 22.57 -14.66 20.42
C LEU A 25 21.21 -15.04 21.01
N THR A 26 20.89 -14.46 22.17
CA THR A 26 19.51 -14.05 22.42
C THR A 26 19.16 -12.96 21.41
N PHE A 27 17.90 -12.90 20.97
CA PHE A 27 17.44 -11.91 19.98
C PHE A 27 17.18 -10.53 20.65
N GLU A 28 18.18 -10.03 21.37
CA GLU A 28 18.14 -8.79 22.16
C GLU A 28 18.99 -7.68 21.54
N ASP A 29 20.09 -8.01 20.83
CA ASP A 29 20.92 -7.05 20.09
C ASP A 29 20.46 -6.92 18.61
N ASP A 30 19.56 -5.97 18.36
CA ASP A 30 18.94 -5.65 17.04
C ASP A 30 19.97 -5.53 15.89
N TYR A 31 21.14 -4.95 16.16
CA TYR A 31 22.23 -4.79 15.18
C TYR A 31 22.74 -6.11 14.60
N SER A 32 22.81 -7.17 15.42
CA SER A 32 23.27 -8.50 14.99
C SER A 32 22.27 -9.17 14.04
N LEU A 33 20.97 -9.02 14.34
CA LEU A 33 19.87 -9.50 13.53
C LEU A 33 19.79 -8.75 12.19
N GLN A 34 20.01 -7.43 12.21
CA GLN A 34 20.11 -6.62 10.99
C GLN A 34 21.24 -7.12 10.09
N GLN A 35 22.47 -7.27 10.61
CA GLN A 35 23.61 -7.72 9.81
C GLN A 35 23.41 -9.13 9.23
N PHE A 36 22.78 -10.03 9.98
CA PHE A 36 22.39 -11.36 9.47
C PHE A 36 21.34 -11.25 8.35
N LYS A 37 20.29 -10.45 8.53
CA LYS A 37 19.22 -10.26 7.52
C LYS A 37 19.73 -9.58 6.25
N GLU A 38 20.65 -8.63 6.36
CA GLU A 38 21.33 -8.00 5.20
C GLU A 38 22.19 -8.99 4.43
N SER A 39 22.92 -9.86 5.13
CA SER A 39 23.73 -10.92 4.52
C SER A 39 22.84 -11.95 3.80
N ALA A 40 21.73 -12.35 4.43
CA ALA A 40 20.73 -13.23 3.83
C ALA A 40 20.03 -12.59 2.61
N TYR A 41 19.74 -11.29 2.65
CA TYR A 41 19.16 -10.56 1.52
C TYR A 41 20.10 -10.48 0.33
N LYS A 42 21.39 -10.18 0.56
CA LYS A 42 22.38 -10.19 -0.52
C LYS A 42 22.51 -11.58 -1.15
N LEU A 43 22.56 -12.63 -0.33
CA LEU A 43 22.62 -14.01 -0.82
C LEU A 43 21.38 -14.39 -1.64
N PHE A 44 20.19 -13.95 -1.24
CA PHE A 44 18.98 -14.09 -2.05
C PHE A 44 19.13 -13.37 -3.40
N TYR A 45 19.52 -12.09 -3.38
CA TYR A 45 19.60 -11.25 -4.57
C TYR A 45 20.58 -11.80 -5.62
N ASP A 46 21.77 -12.22 -5.19
CA ASP A 46 22.83 -12.75 -6.05
C ASP A 46 22.50 -14.16 -6.62
N ILE A 47 21.47 -14.85 -6.10
CA ILE A 47 21.14 -16.25 -6.45
C ILE A 47 19.82 -16.38 -7.24
N ILE A 48 18.81 -15.54 -6.96
CA ILE A 48 17.40 -15.76 -7.37
C ILE A 48 16.89 -14.72 -8.37
N THR A 49 17.20 -13.44 -8.18
CA THR A 49 16.77 -12.33 -9.04
C THR A 49 17.82 -12.09 -10.14
N VAL A 50 17.56 -11.98 -11.45
CA VAL A 50 16.37 -11.78 -12.33
C VAL A 50 16.72 -12.37 -13.73
N PRO A 51 15.82 -12.68 -14.70
CA PRO A 51 14.36 -12.85 -14.69
C PRO A 51 13.85 -14.23 -15.19
N ALA A 52 12.63 -14.58 -14.79
CA ALA A 52 11.58 -15.09 -15.69
C ALA A 52 10.22 -14.58 -15.18
N PRO A 53 9.20 -14.37 -16.03
CA PRO A 53 7.87 -14.06 -15.54
C PRO A 53 7.27 -15.30 -14.88
N TYR A 54 7.10 -15.26 -13.56
CA TYR A 54 6.43 -16.32 -12.81
C TYR A 54 4.94 -16.36 -13.20
N LEU A 55 4.59 -17.30 -14.07
CA LEU A 55 3.20 -17.64 -14.34
C LEU A 55 2.65 -18.33 -13.07
N TYR A 56 1.48 -17.88 -12.60
CA TYR A 56 0.78 -18.36 -11.39
C TYR A 56 0.35 -19.85 -11.42
N GLN A 57 0.89 -20.65 -12.35
CA GLN A 57 0.56 -22.05 -12.60
C GLN A 57 1.73 -23.01 -12.30
N GLU A 58 2.95 -22.50 -12.09
CA GLU A 58 4.10 -23.30 -11.62
C GLU A 58 4.25 -23.19 -10.08
N PRO A 59 4.87 -24.17 -9.40
CA PRO A 59 5.18 -24.07 -7.98
C PRO A 59 6.25 -22.98 -7.73
N ASN A 60 6.17 -22.30 -6.58
CA ASN A 60 7.09 -21.22 -6.23
C ASN A 60 8.55 -21.74 -6.19
N PRO A 61 9.49 -21.19 -6.99
CA PRO A 61 10.86 -21.69 -7.09
C PRO A 61 11.65 -21.58 -5.78
N ILE A 62 11.23 -20.70 -4.87
CA ILE A 62 11.78 -20.63 -3.51
C ILE A 62 11.39 -21.88 -2.72
N VAL A 63 10.09 -22.21 -2.69
CA VAL A 63 9.57 -23.35 -1.93
C VAL A 63 10.17 -24.66 -2.46
N GLU A 64 10.31 -24.81 -3.78
CA GLU A 64 11.01 -25.96 -4.36
C GLU A 64 12.51 -25.98 -4.02
N LEU A 65 13.20 -24.83 -4.05
CA LEU A 65 14.61 -24.74 -3.63
C LEU A 65 14.79 -25.15 -2.15
N PHE A 66 13.94 -24.66 -1.25
CA PHE A 66 14.00 -25.01 0.18
C PHE A 66 13.62 -26.48 0.43
N ARG A 67 12.60 -27.01 -0.26
CA ARG A 67 12.24 -28.44 -0.21
C ARG A 67 13.36 -29.37 -0.71
N LEU A 68 14.11 -28.94 -1.74
CA LEU A 68 15.32 -29.62 -2.21
C LEU A 68 16.49 -29.49 -1.22
N ILE A 69 16.64 -28.34 -0.56
CA ILE A 69 17.64 -28.14 0.49
C ILE A 69 17.35 -29.08 1.67
N GLU A 70 16.13 -29.09 2.22
CA GLU A 70 15.71 -29.98 3.31
C GLU A 70 15.93 -31.46 3.01
N SER A 71 15.48 -31.92 1.84
CA SER A 71 15.65 -33.33 1.43
C SER A 71 17.12 -33.70 1.17
N SER A 72 17.99 -32.74 0.87
CA SER A 72 19.46 -32.93 0.78
C SER A 72 20.20 -32.85 2.14
N LEU A 73 19.48 -32.60 3.24
CA LEU A 73 20.02 -32.24 4.55
C LEU A 73 19.52 -33.18 5.66
N GLY A 74 19.97 -34.43 5.57
CA GLY A 74 19.81 -35.41 6.65
C GLY A 74 20.37 -34.88 7.98
N SER A 75 19.60 -35.08 9.05
CA SER A 75 20.02 -34.85 10.44
C SER A 75 20.46 -33.42 10.82
N LEU A 76 19.83 -32.38 10.24
CA LEU A 76 20.02 -30.99 10.72
C LEU A 76 19.72 -30.83 12.21
N LYS A 77 20.58 -30.06 12.90
CA LYS A 77 20.36 -29.60 14.28
C LYS A 77 19.14 -28.64 14.33
N SER A 78 18.45 -28.58 15.47
CA SER A 78 17.25 -27.75 15.62
C SER A 78 17.48 -26.26 15.31
N SER A 79 18.65 -25.71 15.67
CA SER A 79 19.05 -24.33 15.33
C SER A 79 19.16 -24.12 13.81
N GLN A 80 19.74 -25.07 13.09
CA GLN A 80 19.89 -25.00 11.63
C GLN A 80 18.53 -25.09 10.92
N LYS A 81 17.59 -25.88 11.44
CA LYS A 81 16.20 -25.91 10.95
C LYS A 81 15.46 -24.60 11.18
N ALA A 82 15.63 -23.99 12.36
CA ALA A 82 15.03 -22.69 12.67
C ALA A 82 15.57 -21.58 11.75
N ILE A 83 16.89 -21.54 11.53
CA ILE A 83 17.54 -20.62 10.57
C ILE A 83 17.00 -20.86 9.16
N LEU A 84 16.93 -22.12 8.69
CA LEU A 84 16.47 -22.46 7.35
C LEU A 84 15.01 -22.01 7.11
N SER A 85 14.09 -22.31 8.03
CA SER A 85 12.69 -21.88 7.91
C SER A 85 12.51 -20.36 8.01
N GLN A 86 13.37 -19.66 8.77
CA GLN A 86 13.33 -18.20 8.83
C GLN A 86 13.85 -17.55 7.55
N LEU A 87 14.83 -18.16 6.88
CA LEU A 87 15.29 -17.74 5.55
C LEU A 87 14.22 -18.00 4.49
N GLU A 88 13.56 -19.17 4.51
CA GLU A 88 12.49 -19.51 3.57
C GLU A 88 11.39 -18.44 3.55
N LYS A 89 10.90 -18.04 4.73
CA LYS A 89 9.88 -16.98 4.87
C LYS A 89 10.31 -15.66 4.22
N TRP A 90 11.50 -15.16 4.59
CA TRP A 90 12.03 -13.92 4.00
C TRP A 90 12.25 -14.05 2.49
N TRP A 91 12.67 -15.22 2.00
CA TRP A 91 12.96 -15.42 0.57
C TRP A 91 11.67 -15.54 -0.25
N VAL A 92 10.58 -16.08 0.33
CA VAL A 92 9.24 -16.05 -0.28
C VAL A 92 8.69 -14.62 -0.33
N GLU A 93 8.80 -13.85 0.77
CA GLU A 93 8.43 -12.43 0.82
C GLU A 93 9.18 -11.62 -0.27
N TRP A 94 10.51 -11.73 -0.31
CA TRP A 94 11.35 -11.00 -1.25
C TRP A 94 11.14 -11.42 -2.72
N HIS A 95 10.83 -12.71 -2.98
CA HIS A 95 10.51 -13.18 -4.33
C HIS A 95 9.19 -12.62 -4.84
N PHE A 96 8.17 -12.50 -3.99
CA PHE A 96 6.90 -11.85 -4.35
C PHE A 96 7.10 -10.36 -4.67
N VAL A 97 7.83 -9.63 -3.82
CA VAL A 97 8.15 -8.21 -4.09
C VAL A 97 8.95 -8.05 -5.38
N ALA A 98 9.92 -8.93 -5.66
CA ALA A 98 10.70 -8.89 -6.89
C ALA A 98 9.87 -9.19 -8.15
N SER A 99 8.96 -10.18 -8.11
CA SER A 99 8.11 -10.52 -9.26
C SER A 99 7.05 -9.44 -9.54
N MET A 100 6.52 -8.80 -8.50
CA MET A 100 5.63 -7.65 -8.62
C MET A 100 6.35 -6.43 -9.23
N ASN A 101 7.56 -6.11 -8.76
CA ASN A 101 8.38 -5.04 -9.33
C ASN A 101 8.70 -5.27 -10.82
N VAL A 102 9.04 -6.50 -11.23
CA VAL A 102 9.27 -6.84 -12.65
C VAL A 102 7.99 -6.72 -13.49
N SER A 103 6.81 -6.94 -12.89
CA SER A 103 5.51 -6.79 -13.55
C SER A 103 5.13 -5.30 -13.74
N LEU A 104 5.35 -4.48 -12.72
CA LEU A 104 5.17 -3.02 -12.77
C LEU A 104 6.20 -2.36 -13.72
N GLU A 105 7.45 -2.82 -13.72
CA GLU A 105 8.46 -2.40 -14.68
C GLU A 105 8.05 -2.71 -16.13
N ARG A 106 7.31 -3.80 -16.39
CA ARG A 106 6.80 -4.10 -17.74
C ARG A 106 5.73 -3.11 -18.18
N GLN A 107 4.78 -2.78 -17.30
CA GLN A 107 3.75 -1.78 -17.57
C GLN A 107 4.37 -0.39 -17.83
N ASN A 108 5.35 0.02 -17.01
CA ASN A 108 6.04 1.30 -17.19
C ASN A 108 6.96 1.33 -18.44
N LYS A 109 7.53 0.18 -18.86
CA LYS A 109 8.36 0.07 -20.08
C LYS A 109 7.56 0.16 -21.39
N GLU A 110 6.23 0.13 -21.34
CA GLU A 110 5.39 0.48 -22.48
C GLU A 110 5.18 2.00 -22.63
N GLN A 111 5.59 2.82 -21.64
CA GLN A 111 5.44 4.29 -21.69
C GLN A 111 6.75 5.07 -21.73
N ASP A 112 7.83 4.67 -21.02
CA ASP A 112 9.08 5.45 -21.03
C ASP A 112 10.37 4.63 -21.16
N TYR A 113 11.17 4.99 -22.17
CA TYR A 113 12.60 4.71 -22.22
C TYR A 113 13.34 5.85 -21.49
N ASN A 114 14.01 5.59 -20.35
CA ASN A 114 15.43 5.95 -20.10
C ASN A 114 15.94 5.77 -18.64
N VAL A 115 17.23 5.37 -18.54
CA VAL A 115 18.19 5.53 -17.40
C VAL A 115 18.04 4.62 -16.15
N ILE A 116 19.21 4.19 -15.63
CA ILE A 116 19.47 3.14 -14.61
C ILE A 116 20.78 3.52 -13.86
N SER A 117 20.98 3.38 -12.53
CA SER A 117 20.05 3.13 -11.41
C SER A 117 20.42 3.94 -10.13
N THR A 118 20.96 3.50 -8.96
CA THR A 118 21.51 2.20 -8.46
C THR A 118 21.48 2.17 -6.90
N THR A 119 21.95 1.09 -6.26
CA THR A 119 21.92 0.71 -4.82
C THR A 119 22.68 1.56 -3.77
N GLN A 120 22.17 1.58 -2.52
CA GLN A 120 22.97 1.36 -1.30
C GLN A 120 22.07 1.01 -0.08
N HIS A 121 22.15 -0.23 0.45
CA HIS A 121 21.24 -0.87 1.45
C HIS A 121 19.97 -0.06 1.83
N PRO A 122 19.06 0.18 0.86
CA PRO A 122 18.01 1.14 1.08
C PRO A 122 16.71 0.45 1.50
N MET A 123 16.54 -0.85 1.17
CA MET A 123 15.24 -1.34 0.72
C MET A 123 14.13 -1.27 1.77
N ARG A 124 14.40 -1.43 3.08
CA ARG A 124 13.38 -1.23 4.13
C ARG A 124 13.10 0.25 4.44
N LYS A 125 14.16 1.07 4.49
CA LYS A 125 14.05 2.53 4.53
C LYS A 125 13.40 3.09 3.26
N HIS A 126 13.52 2.38 2.14
CA HIS A 126 12.94 2.71 0.85
C HIS A 126 11.57 2.06 0.65
N GLU A 127 11.18 0.99 1.34
CA GLU A 127 9.79 0.53 1.39
C GLU A 127 8.99 1.54 2.20
N LEU A 128 9.46 1.90 3.39
CA LEU A 128 8.86 2.96 4.20
C LEU A 128 8.97 4.34 3.54
N SER A 129 10.08 4.69 2.89
CA SER A 129 10.21 5.96 2.15
C SER A 129 9.59 5.93 0.76
N HIS A 130 9.28 4.79 0.15
CA HIS A 130 8.53 4.70 -1.12
C HIS A 130 7.05 4.68 -0.83
N TYR A 131 6.56 3.96 0.18
CA TYR A 131 5.23 4.17 0.74
C TYR A 131 5.06 5.63 1.14
N ALA A 132 5.96 6.19 1.96
CA ALA A 132 5.86 7.58 2.37
C ALA A 132 6.00 8.56 1.21
N ARG A 133 6.89 8.33 0.23
CA ARG A 133 7.02 9.17 -0.96
C ARG A 133 5.81 9.06 -1.86
N LEU A 134 5.33 7.87 -2.21
CA LEU A 134 4.10 7.63 -2.98
C LEU A 134 2.94 8.38 -2.31
N PHE A 135 2.68 8.09 -1.03
CA PHE A 135 1.68 8.79 -0.22
C PHE A 135 1.83 10.31 -0.32
N THR A 136 3.04 10.86 -0.19
CA THR A 136 3.33 12.30 -0.29
C THR A 136 3.20 12.89 -1.70
N ILE A 137 3.51 12.14 -2.77
CA ILE A 137 3.46 12.60 -4.18
C ILE A 137 2.16 12.22 -4.91
N LEU A 138 1.29 11.42 -4.30
CA LEU A 138 -0.03 11.09 -4.86
C LEU A 138 -0.74 12.40 -5.25
N PRO A 139 -1.26 12.51 -6.48
CA PRO A 139 -1.85 13.76 -6.98
C PRO A 139 -3.21 14.09 -6.33
N LEU A 140 -3.73 13.19 -5.50
CA LEU A 140 -4.98 13.30 -4.73
C LEU A 140 -4.67 13.58 -3.25
N PRO A 141 -5.51 14.34 -2.53
CA PRO A 141 -5.51 14.34 -1.07
C PRO A 141 -5.71 12.92 -0.51
N VAL A 142 -4.89 12.56 0.47
CA VAL A 142 -4.97 11.28 1.18
C VAL A 142 -4.67 11.49 2.66
N CYS A 143 -5.44 10.82 3.53
CA CYS A 143 -5.12 10.67 4.95
C CYS A 143 -5.16 9.21 5.39
N ASP A 144 -4.47 8.93 6.50
CA ASP A 144 -4.20 7.61 7.08
C ASP A 144 -4.65 7.65 8.55
N VAL A 145 -5.46 6.69 9.00
CA VAL A 145 -6.28 6.82 10.22
C VAL A 145 -6.38 5.50 10.99
N CYS A 146 -6.09 5.52 12.29
CA CYS A 146 -6.31 4.37 13.17
C CYS A 146 -7.80 4.18 13.48
N MET A 147 -8.38 3.01 13.17
CA MET A 147 -9.79 2.72 13.49
C MET A 147 -10.06 2.67 15.00
N VAL A 148 -9.08 2.28 15.80
CA VAL A 148 -9.25 2.00 17.23
C VAL A 148 -9.33 3.30 18.06
N THR A 149 -8.54 4.32 17.70
CA THR A 149 -8.53 5.61 18.41
C THR A 149 -9.23 6.73 17.65
N GLY A 150 -9.35 6.61 16.33
CA GLY A 150 -9.79 7.69 15.45
C GLY A 150 -8.72 8.76 15.22
N ASP A 151 -7.48 8.55 15.66
CA ASP A 151 -6.36 9.45 15.38
C ASP A 151 -5.96 9.40 13.91
N ILE A 152 -5.72 10.57 13.33
CA ILE A 152 -5.15 10.68 11.99
C ILE A 152 -3.65 10.49 12.17
N LEU A 153 -3.13 9.41 11.60
CA LEU A 153 -1.72 9.04 11.67
C LEU A 153 -0.89 9.88 10.69
N LYS A 154 -1.49 10.24 9.55
CA LYS A 154 -0.79 10.96 8.48
C LYS A 154 -1.75 11.67 7.53
N VAL A 155 -1.28 12.79 6.95
CA VAL A 155 -1.89 13.45 5.79
C VAL A 155 -0.80 13.71 4.74
N ASN A 156 -1.14 13.71 3.45
CA ASN A 156 -0.18 14.01 2.39
C ASN A 156 -0.11 15.51 2.04
N GLN A 157 0.85 15.90 1.19
CA GLN A 157 0.98 17.30 0.81
C GLN A 157 -0.26 17.82 0.07
N ARG A 158 -0.91 16.99 -0.76
CA ARG A 158 -2.14 17.39 -1.46
C ARG A 158 -3.32 17.65 -0.54
N PHE A 159 -3.44 16.93 0.58
CA PHE A 159 -4.41 17.22 1.62
C PHE A 159 -4.20 18.62 2.22
N ILE A 160 -2.94 19.00 2.45
CA ILE A 160 -2.59 20.33 2.95
C ILE A 160 -2.80 21.40 1.86
N ASP A 161 -2.41 21.13 0.61
CA ASP A 161 -2.56 22.05 -0.52
C ASP A 161 -4.03 22.38 -0.81
N VAL A 162 -4.92 21.38 -0.69
CA VAL A 162 -6.35 21.50 -1.08
C VAL A 162 -7.24 21.95 0.07
N PHE A 163 -7.09 21.38 1.27
CA PHE A 163 -7.95 21.71 2.40
C PHE A 163 -7.34 22.76 3.36
N GLY A 164 -6.04 23.05 3.25
CA GLY A 164 -5.31 23.99 4.11
C GLY A 164 -4.99 23.50 5.52
N TYR A 165 -5.54 22.35 5.95
CA TYR A 165 -5.33 21.79 7.28
C TYR A 165 -4.08 20.90 7.33
N THR A 166 -3.25 21.12 8.36
CA THR A 166 -2.11 20.28 8.71
C THR A 166 -2.50 19.24 9.75
N LEU A 167 -1.65 18.21 9.94
CA LEU A 167 -1.84 17.21 11.01
C LEU A 167 -1.92 17.83 12.43
N GLN A 168 -1.37 19.03 12.64
CA GLN A 168 -1.48 19.75 13.91
C GLN A 168 -2.85 20.45 14.08
N ASP A 169 -3.49 20.83 12.97
CA ASP A 169 -4.87 21.37 12.99
C ASP A 169 -5.91 20.25 13.16
N VAL A 170 -5.65 19.08 12.56
CA VAL A 170 -6.58 17.92 12.53
C VAL A 170 -5.88 16.63 12.98
N PRO A 171 -5.55 16.48 14.28
CA PRO A 171 -4.85 15.30 14.79
C PRO A 171 -5.73 14.03 14.86
N ASN A 172 -7.06 14.17 14.80
CA ASN A 172 -7.99 13.04 14.83
C ASN A 172 -9.31 13.37 14.13
N LEU A 173 -10.08 12.32 13.81
CA LEU A 173 -11.38 12.42 13.14
C LEU A 173 -12.35 13.37 13.87
N ASN A 174 -12.34 13.40 15.21
CA ASN A 174 -13.25 14.24 16.00
C ASN A 174 -13.00 15.75 15.77
N VAL A 175 -11.75 16.15 15.52
CA VAL A 175 -11.39 17.52 15.11
C VAL A 175 -11.66 17.72 13.62
N TRP A 176 -11.26 16.78 12.75
CA TRP A 176 -11.54 16.83 11.31
C TRP A 176 -13.02 17.04 10.99
N TRP A 177 -13.91 16.19 11.53
CA TRP A 177 -15.35 16.30 11.34
C TRP A 177 -15.91 17.67 11.71
N LYS A 178 -15.37 18.33 12.75
CA LYS A 178 -15.85 19.66 13.19
C LYS A 178 -15.42 20.79 12.25
N LEU A 179 -14.24 20.70 11.65
CA LEU A 179 -13.65 21.73 10.79
C LEU A 179 -14.09 21.56 9.32
N ALA A 180 -13.99 20.34 8.79
CA ALA A 180 -14.37 20.00 7.43
C ALA A 180 -15.89 20.05 7.18
N TYR A 181 -16.70 19.87 8.22
CA TYR A 181 -18.16 19.87 8.15
C TYR A 181 -18.73 20.74 9.28
N PRO A 182 -18.75 22.08 9.16
CA PRO A 182 -19.14 22.97 10.26
C PRO A 182 -20.62 22.84 10.65
N GLU A 183 -21.50 22.70 9.65
CA GLU A 183 -22.94 22.47 9.82
C GLU A 183 -23.22 21.18 10.59
N LYS A 184 -24.02 21.26 11.67
CA LYS A 184 -24.24 20.12 12.57
C LYS A 184 -24.96 18.95 11.89
N ASP A 185 -26.03 19.24 11.18
CA ASP A 185 -26.93 18.19 10.70
C ASP A 185 -26.32 17.50 9.47
N TYR A 186 -25.66 18.26 8.59
CA TYR A 186 -24.85 17.71 7.49
C TYR A 186 -23.64 16.89 7.99
N ARG A 187 -22.94 17.36 9.03
CA ARG A 187 -21.88 16.59 9.70
C ARG A 187 -22.38 15.25 10.24
N THR A 188 -23.57 15.22 10.85
CA THR A 188 -24.17 13.96 11.33
C THR A 188 -24.48 13.02 10.17
N PHE A 189 -25.06 13.52 9.08
CA PHE A 189 -25.30 12.74 7.87
C PHE A 189 -23.99 12.17 7.28
N ALA A 190 -22.96 13.01 7.12
CA ALA A 190 -21.66 12.61 6.57
C ALA A 190 -20.95 11.55 7.44
N GLN A 191 -21.06 11.67 8.77
CA GLN A 191 -20.54 10.67 9.71
C GLN A 191 -21.25 9.32 9.58
N THR A 192 -22.59 9.32 9.47
CA THR A 192 -23.37 8.09 9.27
C THR A 192 -23.03 7.43 7.94
N LEU A 193 -23.02 8.18 6.84
CA LEU A 193 -22.72 7.65 5.50
C LEU A 193 -21.31 7.04 5.41
N TRP A 194 -20.31 7.67 6.05
CA TRP A 194 -18.96 7.11 6.12
C TRP A 194 -18.91 5.82 6.96
N GLN A 195 -19.62 5.78 8.10
CA GLN A 195 -19.67 4.60 8.97
C GLN A 195 -20.35 3.42 8.27
N GLU A 196 -21.48 3.64 7.60
CA GLU A 196 -22.19 2.62 6.81
C GLU A 196 -21.30 2.08 5.67
N SER A 197 -20.57 2.97 4.98
CA SER A 197 -19.61 2.60 3.93
C SER A 197 -18.47 1.73 4.48
N LEU A 198 -17.92 2.09 5.63
CA LEU A 198 -16.84 1.36 6.30
C LEU A 198 -17.30 -0.02 6.80
N GLU A 199 -18.53 -0.12 7.32
CA GLU A 199 -19.13 -1.38 7.74
C GLU A 199 -19.41 -2.30 6.55
N GLN A 200 -19.87 -1.76 5.40
CA GLN A 200 -20.05 -2.52 4.17
C GLN A 200 -18.72 -3.07 3.64
N ALA A 201 -17.65 -2.27 3.62
CA ALA A 201 -16.31 -2.69 3.20
C ALA A 201 -15.78 -3.85 4.06
N ASN A 202 -15.83 -3.70 5.38
CA ASN A 202 -15.36 -4.69 6.34
C ASN A 202 -16.20 -5.99 6.33
N GLN A 203 -17.48 -5.94 5.95
CA GLN A 203 -18.32 -7.14 5.80
C GLN A 203 -18.02 -7.93 4.52
N ASN A 204 -17.66 -7.25 3.43
CA ASN A 204 -17.42 -7.88 2.13
C ASN A 204 -15.93 -8.19 1.86
N ASN A 205 -15.01 -7.66 2.67
CA ASN A 205 -13.57 -7.65 2.43
C ASN A 205 -13.24 -6.98 1.08
N ASP A 206 -13.79 -5.77 0.90
CA ASP A 206 -13.77 -4.96 -0.33
C ASP A 206 -13.41 -3.51 0.00
N ASP A 207 -13.19 -2.67 -1.01
CA ASP A 207 -12.86 -1.24 -0.83
C ASP A 207 -14.00 -0.43 -0.19
N ILE A 208 -13.68 0.68 0.48
CA ILE A 208 -14.69 1.58 1.07
C ILE A 208 -15.39 2.35 -0.08
N PRO A 209 -16.72 2.20 -0.26
CA PRO A 209 -17.43 2.69 -1.44
C PRO A 209 -17.42 4.22 -1.53
N ALA A 210 -17.23 4.70 -2.76
CA ALA A 210 -16.99 6.10 -3.07
C ALA A 210 -18.27 6.96 -3.01
N ASN A 211 -18.36 7.85 -2.02
CA ASN A 211 -19.50 8.74 -1.79
C ASN A 211 -19.10 10.23 -1.91
N ASP A 212 -20.05 11.11 -2.25
CA ASP A 212 -19.78 12.54 -2.48
C ASP A 212 -20.07 13.38 -1.22
N TYR A 213 -19.09 14.21 -0.82
CA TYR A 213 -19.10 15.02 0.40
C TYR A 213 -18.74 16.49 0.10
N ARG A 214 -19.49 17.43 0.67
CA ARG A 214 -19.14 18.86 0.66
C ARG A 214 -18.23 19.16 1.86
N ILE A 215 -17.02 19.64 1.59
CA ILE A 215 -15.96 19.83 2.58
C ILE A 215 -15.57 21.31 2.64
N SER A 216 -15.53 21.88 3.85
CA SER A 216 -15.07 23.25 4.11
C SER A 216 -13.57 23.29 4.38
N CYS A 217 -12.83 24.02 3.54
CA CYS A 217 -11.40 24.24 3.66
C CYS A 217 -11.06 25.30 4.73
N LYS A 218 -9.80 25.37 5.15
CA LYS A 218 -9.31 26.24 6.24
C LYS A 218 -9.44 27.74 5.95
N ASP A 219 -9.56 28.13 4.67
CA ASP A 219 -9.80 29.50 4.22
C ASP A 219 -11.30 29.88 4.18
N GLY A 220 -12.20 28.92 4.43
CA GLY A 220 -13.64 29.08 4.34
C GLY A 220 -14.24 28.81 2.96
N SER A 221 -13.44 28.36 1.98
CA SER A 221 -13.98 27.83 0.72
C SER A 221 -14.64 26.46 0.93
N GLU A 222 -15.56 26.08 0.04
CA GLU A 222 -16.15 24.74 0.01
C GLU A 222 -15.81 24.04 -1.32
N ILE A 223 -15.51 22.74 -1.23
CA ILE A 223 -15.22 21.86 -2.37
C ILE A 223 -16.02 20.57 -2.24
N VAL A 224 -16.42 19.96 -3.35
CA VAL A 224 -17.13 18.67 -3.34
C VAL A 224 -16.16 17.55 -3.71
N MET A 225 -15.93 16.65 -2.77
CA MET A 225 -15.02 15.52 -2.92
C MET A 225 -15.80 14.23 -2.98
N GLN A 226 -15.52 13.40 -3.98
CA GLN A 226 -15.80 11.98 -3.88
C GLN A 226 -14.75 11.34 -2.98
N VAL A 227 -15.18 10.78 -1.84
CA VAL A 227 -14.32 10.16 -0.83
C VAL A 227 -14.56 8.66 -0.82
N SER A 228 -13.48 7.91 -0.95
CA SER A 228 -13.41 6.45 -0.83
C SER A 228 -12.23 6.07 0.08
N GLY A 229 -11.91 4.78 0.19
CA GLY A 229 -10.73 4.35 0.92
C GLY A 229 -10.53 2.84 0.92
N ILE A 230 -9.53 2.39 1.66
CA ILE A 230 -9.21 0.98 1.88
C ILE A 230 -8.96 0.73 3.37
N SER A 231 -9.36 -0.44 3.88
CA SER A 231 -9.06 -0.88 5.25
C SER A 231 -7.91 -1.90 5.28
N VAL A 232 -6.97 -1.72 6.20
CA VAL A 232 -5.77 -2.57 6.35
C VAL A 232 -5.45 -2.73 7.83
N GLU A 233 -5.51 -3.97 8.35
CA GLU A 233 -5.03 -4.38 9.69
C GLU A 233 -5.47 -3.54 10.91
N GLY A 234 -6.53 -2.73 10.81
CA GLY A 234 -7.03 -1.84 11.88
C GLY A 234 -6.79 -0.35 11.64
N GLU A 235 -6.25 0.00 10.47
CA GLU A 235 -6.12 1.35 9.93
C GLU A 235 -6.98 1.48 8.65
N PHE A 236 -7.34 2.70 8.26
CA PHE A 236 -7.88 2.97 6.94
C PHE A 236 -7.20 4.17 6.28
N ILE A 237 -7.02 4.07 4.97
CA ILE A 237 -6.54 5.15 4.12
C ILE A 237 -7.75 5.72 3.39
N ALA A 238 -8.08 6.99 3.65
CA ALA A 238 -9.14 7.71 2.95
C ALA A 238 -8.55 8.56 1.81
N ILE A 239 -9.17 8.48 0.64
CA ILE A 239 -8.75 9.09 -0.61
C ILE A 239 -9.85 10.06 -1.04
N PHE A 240 -9.48 11.29 -1.36
CA PHE A 240 -10.42 12.32 -1.82
C PHE A 240 -10.12 12.64 -3.28
N ASN A 241 -11.14 12.54 -4.13
CA ASN A 241 -11.06 12.88 -5.55
C ASN A 241 -12.01 14.06 -5.83
N ASP A 242 -11.56 15.06 -6.58
CA ASP A 242 -12.38 16.25 -6.83
C ASP A 242 -13.58 15.91 -7.73
N ALA A 243 -14.78 15.98 -7.16
CA ALA A 243 -16.03 15.71 -7.87
C ALA A 243 -16.57 16.97 -8.58
N THR A 244 -15.96 18.14 -8.37
CA THR A 244 -16.49 19.45 -8.79
C THR A 244 -16.67 19.55 -10.32
N GLU A 245 -15.73 19.06 -11.13
CA GLU A 245 -15.90 19.05 -12.59
C GLU A 245 -16.95 18.03 -13.06
N ARG A 246 -17.01 16.85 -12.41
CA ARG A 246 -18.03 15.84 -12.70
C ARG A 246 -19.43 16.37 -12.43
N LEU A 247 -19.63 16.97 -11.26
CA LEU A 247 -20.92 17.50 -10.82
C LEU A 247 -21.36 18.70 -11.67
N LYS A 248 -20.46 19.66 -11.99
CA LYS A 248 -20.74 20.73 -12.96
C LYS A 248 -21.16 20.19 -14.32
N THR A 249 -20.51 19.13 -14.79
CA THR A 249 -20.86 18.47 -16.06
C THR A 249 -22.24 17.82 -15.99
N GLN A 250 -22.57 17.15 -14.88
CA GLN A 250 -23.89 16.55 -14.66
C GLN A 250 -25.00 17.61 -14.52
N GLU A 251 -24.73 18.73 -13.85
CA GLU A 251 -25.64 19.88 -13.70
C GLU A 251 -25.95 20.52 -15.07
N ILE A 252 -24.92 20.83 -15.87
CA ILE A 252 -25.08 21.36 -17.24
C ILE A 252 -25.90 20.40 -18.13
N LEU A 253 -25.63 19.08 -18.04
CA LEU A 253 -26.39 18.08 -18.80
C LEU A 253 -27.84 17.94 -18.32
N SER A 254 -28.10 18.10 -17.01
CA SER A 254 -29.44 18.12 -16.43
C SER A 254 -30.25 19.32 -16.92
N ASP A 255 -29.67 20.52 -16.87
CA ASP A 255 -30.28 21.75 -17.36
C ASP A 255 -30.55 21.69 -18.87
N MET A 256 -29.60 21.18 -19.68
CA MET A 256 -29.82 20.98 -21.11
C MET A 256 -30.97 20.01 -21.39
N ALA A 257 -31.06 18.89 -20.67
CA ALA A 257 -32.15 17.93 -20.81
C ALA A 257 -33.52 18.50 -20.37
N PHE A 258 -33.53 19.31 -19.31
CA PHE A 258 -34.72 20.02 -18.84
C PHE A 258 -35.22 21.06 -19.87
N LEU A 259 -34.31 21.86 -20.43
CA LEU A 259 -34.63 22.87 -21.45
C LEU A 259 -35.11 22.23 -22.77
N ASP A 260 -34.50 21.14 -23.22
CA ASP A 260 -34.96 20.38 -24.39
C ASP A 260 -36.37 19.78 -24.16
N SER A 261 -36.64 19.25 -22.96
CA SER A 261 -37.96 18.76 -22.57
C SER A 261 -39.03 19.85 -22.61
N LEU A 262 -38.75 21.04 -22.06
CA LEU A 262 -39.64 22.21 -22.15
C LEU A 262 -39.87 22.65 -23.60
N THR A 263 -38.82 22.68 -24.42
CA THR A 263 -38.88 23.11 -25.82
C THR A 263 -39.73 22.15 -26.66
N LYS A 264 -39.56 20.83 -26.49
CA LYS A 264 -40.40 19.80 -27.11
C LYS A 264 -41.85 19.86 -26.61
N GLY A 265 -42.06 20.10 -25.31
CA GLY A 265 -43.38 20.27 -24.71
C GLY A 265 -44.15 21.50 -25.22
N ALA A 266 -43.45 22.55 -25.65
CA ALA A 266 -44.04 23.71 -26.32
C ALA A 266 -44.33 23.44 -27.80
N LEU A 267 -43.43 22.77 -28.52
CA LEU A 267 -43.58 22.46 -29.95
C LEU A 267 -44.69 21.44 -30.25
N MET A 268 -45.08 20.58 -29.29
CA MET A 268 -46.21 19.63 -29.44
C MET A 268 -47.58 20.19 -29.00
N LYS A 269 -47.74 21.52 -28.92
CA LYS A 269 -49.00 22.18 -28.51
C LYS A 269 -49.60 23.18 -29.52
N ASN A 270 -49.01 23.27 -30.72
CA ASN A 270 -49.52 24.02 -31.87
C ASN A 270 -49.76 23.07 -33.06
#